data_AF-A0A3E3I5V8-F1
#
_entry.id   AF-A0A3E3I5V8-F1
#
_cell.length_a   1.000
_cell.length_b   1.000
_cell.length_c   1.000
_cell.angle_alpha   90.00
_cell.angle_beta   90.00
_cell.angle_gamma   90.00
#
_symmetry.space_group_name_H-M   'P 1'
#
loop_
_entity.id
_entity.type
_entity.pdbx_description
1 polymer ?
#
loop_
_entity_poly.entity_id
_entity_poly.type
_entity_poly.pdbx_seq_one_letter_code
_entity_poly.pdbx_strand_id
1 'polypeptide(L)'
;MEEHLMKIGEIAAFFNVSVKAVRIYEKKGIIRPARIDKQTGYRYYTADQVQQLNALIELKGLGFSLNEIREIMQGKGMDSRRLAECLLQKKMRWKESISAAENKISELDSIIQRLSGSRDTAEMSEMTEEERAWYLVKMVCVEDTAAQSAISEAIWL
;
A
#
# COMPACT_ATOMS: atom_id res chain seq x y z
N MET A 1 12.83 19.03 -39.19
CA MET A 1 13.60 18.13 -38.30
C MET A 1 13.15 16.72 -38.63
N GLU A 2 14.07 15.81 -38.95
CA GLU A 2 13.72 14.38 -39.11
C GLU A 2 13.13 13.87 -37.79
N GLU A 3 11.92 13.33 -37.85
CA GLU A 3 11.29 12.71 -36.70
C GLU A 3 12.02 11.40 -36.42
N HIS A 4 12.88 11.40 -35.40
CA HIS A 4 13.64 10.22 -35.01
C HIS A 4 12.68 9.18 -34.43
N LEU A 5 12.48 8.10 -35.19
CA LEU A 5 11.61 7.00 -34.83
C LEU A 5 12.39 5.90 -34.11
N MET A 6 11.95 5.54 -32.90
CA MET A 6 12.57 4.50 -32.08
C MET A 6 11.84 3.17 -32.22
N LYS A 7 12.56 2.06 -32.31
CA LYS A 7 12.02 0.70 -32.35
C LYS A 7 11.48 0.29 -31.00
N ILE A 8 10.52 -0.64 -30.99
CA ILE A 8 9.95 -1.21 -29.76
C ILE A 8 11.00 -1.76 -28.79
N GLY A 9 12.09 -2.34 -29.29
CA GLY A 9 13.19 -2.85 -28.48
C GLY A 9 14.00 -1.76 -27.79
N GLU A 10 14.20 -0.63 -28.47
CA GLU A 10 14.97 0.51 -27.95
C GLU A 10 14.20 1.18 -26.81
N ILE A 11 12.91 1.45 -27.00
CA ILE A 11 12.07 2.03 -25.94
C ILE A 11 11.89 1.07 -24.77
N ALA A 12 11.79 -0.24 -25.02
CA ALA A 12 11.67 -1.24 -23.98
C ALA A 12 12.93 -1.26 -23.10
N ALA A 13 14.12 -1.25 -23.72
CA ALA A 13 15.39 -1.17 -23.02
C ALA A 13 15.54 0.15 -22.25
N PHE A 14 15.20 1.29 -22.86
CA PHE A 14 15.30 2.61 -22.24
C PHE A 14 14.50 2.70 -20.94
N PHE A 15 13.28 2.15 -20.91
CA PHE A 15 12.43 2.15 -19.73
C PHE A 15 12.61 0.93 -18.82
N ASN A 16 13.58 0.06 -19.12
CA ASN A 16 13.82 -1.20 -18.42
C ASN A 16 12.55 -2.07 -18.28
N VAL A 17 11.75 -2.15 -19.36
CA VAL A 17 10.56 -2.98 -19.46
C VAL A 17 10.74 -4.02 -20.55
N SER A 18 10.01 -5.13 -20.47
CA SER A 18 10.02 -6.10 -21.57
C SER A 18 9.29 -5.56 -22.80
N VAL A 19 9.73 -5.97 -24.00
CA VAL A 19 8.97 -5.73 -25.25
C VAL A 19 7.52 -6.24 -25.14
N LYS A 20 7.32 -7.34 -24.38
CA LYS A 20 5.98 -7.88 -24.08
C LYS A 20 5.12 -6.87 -23.31
N ALA A 21 5.68 -6.15 -22.34
CA ALA A 21 4.97 -5.11 -21.59
C ALA A 21 4.52 -3.97 -22.52
N VAL A 22 5.40 -3.48 -23.39
CA VAL A 22 5.06 -2.45 -24.38
C VAL A 22 3.90 -2.90 -25.28
N ARG A 23 3.93 -4.15 -25.76
CA ARG A 23 2.81 -4.74 -26.54
C ARG A 23 1.50 -4.85 -25.73
N ILE A 24 1.57 -5.08 -24.42
CA ILE A 24 0.39 -5.07 -23.56
C ILE A 24 -0.21 -3.66 -23.49
N TYR A 25 0.62 -2.63 -23.37
CA TYR A 25 0.18 -1.23 -23.35
C TYR A 25 -0.46 -0.83 -24.69
N GLU A 26 0.10 -1.30 -25.81
CA GLU A 26 -0.53 -1.18 -27.13
C GLU A 26 -1.90 -1.86 -27.20
N LYS A 27 -1.99 -3.11 -26.73
CA LYS A 27 -3.26 -3.86 -26.72
C LYS A 27 -4.33 -3.19 -25.87
N LYS A 28 -3.92 -2.50 -24.80
CA LYS A 28 -4.81 -1.68 -23.96
C LYS A 28 -5.14 -0.32 -24.58
N GLY A 29 -4.51 0.02 -25.71
CA GLY A 29 -4.76 1.23 -26.48
C GLY A 29 -4.18 2.49 -25.82
N ILE A 30 -3.24 2.34 -24.88
CA ILE A 30 -2.66 3.47 -24.14
C ILE A 30 -1.58 4.16 -24.97
N ILE A 31 -0.75 3.34 -25.62
CA ILE A 31 0.23 3.81 -26.61
C ILE A 31 -0.11 3.16 -27.95
N ARG A 32 0.25 3.81 -29.05
CA ARG A 32 0.12 3.25 -30.40
C ARG A 32 1.42 3.51 -31.15
N PRO A 33 1.91 2.58 -31.96
CA PRO A 33 3.10 2.83 -32.77
C PRO A 33 2.78 3.90 -33.81
N ALA A 34 3.70 4.83 -34.02
CA ALA A 34 3.63 5.82 -35.08
C ALA A 34 3.65 5.17 -36.46
N ARG A 35 4.46 4.12 -36.60
CA ARG A 35 4.62 3.38 -37.85
C ARG A 35 4.81 1.89 -37.58
N ILE A 36 4.17 1.09 -38.42
CA ILE A 36 4.44 -0.35 -38.51
C ILE A 36 5.01 -0.61 -39.91
N ASP A 37 6.21 -1.17 -39.97
CA ASP A 37 6.80 -1.61 -41.22
C ASP A 37 6.01 -2.81 -41.77
N LYS A 38 5.51 -2.67 -43.00
CA LYS A 38 4.66 -3.67 -43.65
C LYS A 38 5.40 -4.94 -44.07
N GLN A 39 6.72 -4.86 -44.27
CA GLN A 39 7.53 -6.00 -44.73
C GLN A 39 8.05 -6.82 -43.54
N THR A 40 8.48 -6.15 -42.47
CA THR A 40 9.14 -6.78 -41.33
C THR A 40 8.25 -6.89 -40.09
N GLY A 41 7.17 -6.10 -40.01
CA GLY A 41 6.32 -6.00 -38.81
C GLY A 41 6.95 -5.23 -37.65
N TYR A 42 8.10 -4.58 -37.84
CA TYR A 42 8.71 -3.74 -36.82
C TYR A 42 7.84 -2.53 -36.50
N ARG A 43 7.78 -2.19 -35.21
CA ARG A 43 7.03 -1.06 -34.67
C ARG A 43 7.98 0.07 -34.29
N TYR A 44 7.57 1.27 -34.64
CA TYR A 44 8.32 2.49 -34.46
C TYR A 44 7.48 3.54 -33.72
N TYR A 45 8.12 4.29 -32.83
CA TYR A 45 7.47 5.27 -31.96
C TYR A 45 8.15 6.64 -32.05
N THR A 46 7.35 7.69 -31.91
CA THR A 46 7.84 9.08 -31.85
C THR A 46 8.35 9.44 -30.45
N ALA A 47 9.04 10.58 -30.33
CA ALA A 47 9.43 11.13 -29.03
C ALA A 47 8.22 11.40 -28.11
N ASP A 48 7.10 11.90 -28.66
CA ASP A 48 5.87 12.13 -27.89
C ASP A 48 5.29 10.84 -27.31
N GLN A 49 5.34 9.75 -28.08
CA GLN A 49 4.89 8.43 -27.62
C GLN A 49 5.83 7.85 -26.54
N VAL A 50 7.11 8.20 -26.59
CA VAL A 50 8.06 7.87 -25.52
C VAL A 50 7.74 8.65 -24.25
N GLN A 51 7.38 9.94 -24.34
CA GLN A 51 6.91 10.69 -23.16
C GLN A 51 5.62 10.13 -22.58
N GLN A 52 4.68 9.70 -23.44
CA GLN A 52 3.47 8.99 -23.01
C GLN A 52 3.83 7.69 -22.26
N LEU A 53 4.79 6.92 -22.77
CA LEU A 53 5.24 5.69 -22.11
C LEU A 53 5.90 5.97 -20.76
N ASN A 54 6.66 7.07 -20.63
CA ASN A 54 7.23 7.49 -19.35
C ASN A 54 6.14 7.73 -18.30
N ALA A 55 5.13 8.54 -18.64
CA ALA A 55 4.00 8.82 -17.75
C ALA A 55 3.22 7.55 -17.36
N LEU A 56 3.01 6.63 -18.32
CA LEU A 56 2.39 5.33 -18.04
C LEU A 56 3.17 4.56 -16.98
N ILE A 57 4.50 4.51 -17.09
CA ILE A 57 5.36 3.72 -16.21
C ILE A 57 5.39 4.32 -14.81
N GLU A 58 5.48 5.64 -14.70
CA GLU A 58 5.39 6.36 -13.42
C GLU A 58 4.06 6.05 -12.71
N LEU A 59 2.93 6.20 -13.40
CA LEU A 59 1.61 5.88 -12.84
C LEU A 59 1.49 4.40 -12.47
N LYS A 60 2.06 3.50 -13.28
CA LYS A 60 2.06 2.06 -12.98
C LYS A 60 2.87 1.76 -11.71
N GLY A 61 3.99 2.46 -11.50
CA GLY A 61 4.82 2.38 -10.30
C GLY A 61 4.10 2.87 -9.05
N LEU A 62 3.24 3.88 -9.19
CA LEU A 62 2.31 4.33 -8.14
C LEU A 62 1.13 3.37 -7.92
N GLY A 63 1.05 2.22 -8.58
CA GLY A 63 -0.05 1.27 -8.36
C GLY A 63 -1.37 1.68 -9.04
N PHE A 64 -1.34 2.55 -10.04
CA PHE A 64 -2.48 2.69 -10.95
C PHE A 64 -2.62 1.43 -11.82
N SER A 65 -3.86 1.06 -12.08
CA SER A 65 -4.21 -0.01 -13.02
C SER A 65 -4.11 0.51 -14.46
N LEU A 66 -3.90 -0.41 -15.42
CA LEU A 66 -3.84 -0.02 -16.83
C LEU A 66 -5.15 0.61 -17.34
N ASN A 67 -6.29 0.28 -16.73
CA ASN A 67 -7.57 0.89 -17.08
C ASN A 67 -7.64 2.35 -16.59
N GLU A 68 -7.25 2.61 -15.33
CA GLU A 68 -7.16 3.98 -14.79
C GLU A 68 -6.18 4.82 -15.62
N ILE A 69 -4.99 4.28 -15.93
CA ILE A 69 -3.99 4.96 -16.75
C ILE A 69 -4.55 5.28 -18.14
N ARG A 70 -5.24 4.33 -18.78
CA ARG A 70 -5.89 4.56 -20.06
C ARG A 70 -6.90 5.70 -19.99
N GLU A 71 -7.73 5.77 -18.96
CA GLU A 71 -8.74 6.82 -18.79
C GLU A 71 -8.11 8.20 -18.53
N ILE A 72 -7.00 8.24 -17.79
CA ILE A 72 -6.21 9.45 -17.55
C ILE A 72 -5.57 9.95 -18.86
N MET A 73 -5.07 9.04 -19.68
CA MET A 73 -4.37 9.36 -20.94
C MET A 73 -5.32 9.49 -22.14
N GLN A 74 -6.62 9.24 -21.97
CA GLN A 74 -7.63 9.41 -23.01
C GLN A 74 -7.97 10.90 -23.19
N GLY A 75 -7.28 11.55 -24.13
CA GLY A 75 -7.51 12.93 -24.55
C GLY A 75 -6.47 13.36 -25.58
N LYS A 76 -6.82 14.29 -26.48
CA LYS A 76 -5.81 14.95 -27.32
C LYS A 76 -5.05 15.92 -26.41
N GLY A 77 -3.95 15.44 -25.85
CA GLY A 77 -3.19 16.14 -24.81
C GLY A 77 -3.60 15.67 -23.42
N MET A 78 -2.62 15.50 -22.54
CA MET A 78 -2.84 15.21 -21.13
C MET A 78 -3.50 16.44 -20.50
N ASP A 79 -4.82 16.37 -20.28
CA ASP A 79 -5.51 17.39 -19.49
C ASP A 79 -4.94 17.35 -18.07
N SER A 80 -4.03 18.29 -17.80
CA SER A 80 -3.27 18.36 -16.56
C SER A 80 -4.21 18.52 -15.36
N ARG A 81 -5.39 19.12 -15.54
CA ARG A 81 -6.39 19.27 -14.50
C ARG A 81 -7.01 17.92 -14.16
N ARG A 82 -7.49 17.18 -15.17
CA ARG A 82 -8.07 15.85 -14.96
C ARG A 82 -7.06 14.87 -14.36
N LEU A 83 -5.80 14.93 -14.80
CA LEU A 83 -4.73 14.14 -14.19
C LEU A 83 -4.56 14.50 -12.70
N ALA A 84 -4.46 15.79 -12.37
CA ALA A 84 -4.32 16.24 -10.98
C ALA A 84 -5.50 15.78 -10.12
N GLU A 85 -6.73 15.85 -10.62
CA GLU A 85 -7.93 15.37 -9.94
C GLU A 85 -7.86 13.85 -9.68
N CYS A 86 -7.49 13.04 -10.68
CA CYS A 86 -7.32 11.60 -10.51
C CYS A 86 -6.22 11.25 -9.49
N LEU A 87 -5.09 11.97 -9.51
CA LEU A 87 -4.00 11.78 -8.55
C LEU A 87 -4.45 12.11 -7.12
N LEU A 88 -5.17 13.22 -6.93
CA LEU A 88 -5.71 13.62 -5.63
C LEU A 88 -6.73 12.61 -5.11
N GLN A 89 -7.64 12.11 -5.96
CA GLN A 89 -8.60 11.08 -5.57
C GLN A 89 -7.91 9.77 -5.15
N LYS A 90 -6.88 9.33 -5.89
CA LYS A 90 -6.09 8.15 -5.52
C LYS A 90 -5.41 8.34 -4.16
N LYS A 91 -4.81 9.52 -3.95
CA LYS A 91 -4.17 9.89 -2.68
C LYS A 91 -5.15 9.86 -1.51
N MET A 92 -6.35 10.42 -1.67
CA MET A 92 -7.36 10.41 -0.60
C MET A 92 -7.83 8.99 -0.28
N ARG A 93 -8.10 8.15 -1.28
CA ARG A 93 -8.48 6.74 -1.06
C ARG A 93 -7.43 5.96 -0.26
N TRP A 94 -6.15 6.20 -0.52
CA TRP A 94 -5.09 5.57 0.29
C TRP A 94 -5.02 6.13 1.70
N LYS A 95 -5.22 7.43 1.89
CA LYS A 95 -5.30 8.02 3.24
C LYS A 95 -6.45 7.42 4.04
N GLU A 96 -7.61 7.25 3.42
CA GLU A 96 -8.76 6.58 4.02
C GLU A 96 -8.43 5.12 4.37
N SER A 97 -7.75 4.41 3.46
CA SER A 97 -7.31 3.03 3.72
C SER A 97 -6.31 2.93 4.87
N ILE A 98 -5.39 3.90 5.01
CA ILE A 98 -4.44 3.97 6.13
C ILE A 98 -5.21 4.16 7.43
N SER A 99 -6.09 5.16 7.51
CA SER A 99 -6.89 5.42 8.70
C SER A 99 -7.77 4.23 9.08
N ALA A 100 -8.38 3.57 8.11
CA ALA A 100 -9.17 2.37 8.36
C ALA A 100 -8.32 1.18 8.86
N ALA A 101 -7.08 1.05 8.40
CA ALA A 101 -6.16 0.03 8.90
C ALA A 101 -5.66 0.36 10.31
N GLU A 102 -5.37 1.62 10.61
CA GLU A 102 -4.98 2.09 11.95
C GLU A 102 -6.08 1.80 12.99
N ASN A 103 -7.34 2.06 12.65
CA ASN A 103 -8.48 1.73 13.52
C ASN A 103 -8.56 0.23 13.82
N LYS A 104 -8.38 -0.62 12.78
CA LYS A 104 -8.38 -2.09 12.96
C LYS A 104 -7.22 -2.56 13.83
N ILE A 105 -6.04 -1.95 13.70
CA ILE A 105 -4.89 -2.25 14.56
C ILE A 105 -5.24 -1.92 16.01
N SER A 106 -5.82 -0.75 16.27
CA SER A 106 -6.25 -0.36 17.62
C SER A 106 -7.29 -1.31 18.22
N GLU A 107 -8.22 -1.82 17.42
CA GLU A 107 -9.20 -2.83 17.86
C GLU A 107 -8.51 -4.15 18.22
N LEU A 108 -7.55 -4.61 17.41
CA LEU A 108 -6.75 -5.80 17.68
C LEU A 108 -5.93 -5.65 18.97
N ASP A 109 -5.28 -4.51 19.16
CA ASP A 109 -4.50 -4.22 20.38
C ASP A 109 -5.38 -4.27 21.63
N SER A 110 -6.60 -3.72 21.55
CA SER A 110 -7.58 -3.78 22.63
C SER A 110 -8.03 -5.21 22.94
N ILE A 111 -8.17 -6.06 21.92
CA ILE A 111 -8.48 -7.49 22.10
C ILE A 111 -7.30 -8.21 22.76
N ILE A 112 -6.08 -7.99 22.27
CA ILE A 112 -4.86 -8.60 22.81
C ILE A 112 -4.71 -8.24 24.29
N GLN A 113 -4.87 -6.97 24.66
CA GLN A 113 -4.76 -6.50 26.04
C GLN A 113 -5.79 -7.17 26.97
N ARG A 114 -7.05 -7.33 26.51
CA ARG A 114 -8.08 -8.03 27.29
C ARG A 114 -7.75 -9.50 27.51
N LEU A 115 -7.23 -10.17 26.47
CA LEU A 115 -6.87 -11.58 26.54
C LEU A 115 -5.62 -11.82 27.41
N SER A 116 -4.63 -10.92 27.37
CA SER A 116 -3.46 -11.00 28.25
C SER A 116 -3.83 -10.70 29.70
N GLY A 117 -4.58 -9.62 29.95
CA GLY A 117 -5.00 -9.26 31.31
C GLY A 117 -5.95 -10.28 31.96
N SER A 118 -6.78 -10.97 31.17
CA SER A 118 -7.63 -12.07 31.66
C SER A 118 -6.86 -13.35 31.99
N ARG A 119 -5.68 -13.57 31.38
CA ARG A 119 -4.82 -14.70 31.76
C ARG A 119 -4.08 -14.42 33.06
N ASP A 120 -3.62 -13.19 33.24
CA ASP A 120 -2.94 -12.79 34.48
C ASP A 120 -3.88 -12.94 35.69
N THR A 121 -5.17 -12.58 35.57
CA THR A 121 -6.15 -12.76 36.65
C THR A 121 -6.57 -14.21 36.86
N ALA A 122 -6.59 -15.03 35.80
CA ALA A 122 -6.89 -16.46 35.90
C ALA A 122 -5.74 -17.24 36.57
N GLU A 123 -4.48 -16.94 36.23
CA GLU A 123 -3.30 -17.51 36.92
C GLU A 123 -3.22 -17.05 38.38
N MET A 124 -3.67 -15.83 38.71
CA MET A 124 -3.74 -15.34 40.09
C MET A 124 -4.79 -16.04 40.97
N SER A 125 -5.88 -16.57 40.38
CA SER A 125 -6.97 -17.25 41.09
C SER A 125 -6.60 -18.67 41.54
N GLU A 126 -5.65 -19.32 40.85
CA GLU A 126 -5.19 -20.69 41.14
C GLU A 126 -3.94 -20.74 42.05
N MET A 127 -3.50 -19.61 42.62
CA MET A 127 -2.31 -19.55 43.46
C MET A 127 -2.52 -20.21 44.83
N THR A 128 -1.54 -21.02 45.23
CA THR A 128 -1.42 -21.58 46.59
C THR A 128 -1.15 -20.49 47.62
N GLU A 129 -1.40 -20.79 48.90
CA GLU A 129 -1.23 -19.83 50.02
C GLU A 129 0.19 -19.27 50.11
N GLU A 130 1.19 -20.08 49.75
CA GLU A 130 2.61 -19.70 49.72
C GLU A 130 2.93 -18.74 48.57
N GLU A 131 2.32 -18.94 47.40
CA GLU A 131 2.46 -18.05 46.24
C GLU A 131 1.76 -16.71 46.48
N ARG A 132 0.60 -16.71 47.15
CA ARG A 132 -0.10 -15.50 47.60
C ARG A 132 0.75 -14.70 48.60
N ALA A 133 1.40 -15.37 49.54
CA ALA A 133 2.30 -14.73 50.50
C ALA A 133 3.51 -14.05 49.82
N TRP A 134 4.10 -14.69 48.81
CA TRP A 134 5.19 -14.09 48.03
C TRP A 134 4.74 -12.84 47.27
N TYR A 135 3.54 -12.85 46.67
CA TYR A 135 3.00 -11.69 45.96
C TYR A 135 2.64 -10.53 46.89
N LEU A 136 2.14 -10.80 48.09
CA LEU A 136 1.91 -9.78 49.12
C LEU A 136 3.20 -9.07 49.53
N VAL A 137 4.29 -9.82 49.70
CA VAL A 137 5.63 -9.26 49.96
C VAL A 137 6.09 -8.39 48.78
N LYS A 138 5.82 -8.82 47.55
CA LYS A 138 6.16 -8.06 46.33
C LYS A 138 5.30 -6.80 46.17
N MET A 139 4.02 -6.83 46.55
CA MET A 139 3.07 -5.73 46.45
C MET A 139 3.41 -4.56 47.39
N VAL A 140 3.98 -4.84 48.56
CA VAL A 140 4.54 -3.82 49.48
C VAL A 140 5.67 -3.02 48.82
N CYS A 141 6.26 -3.52 47.73
CA CYS A 141 7.30 -2.84 46.96
C CYS A 141 6.82 -2.23 45.62
N VAL A 142 5.53 -2.29 45.28
CA VAL A 142 4.99 -1.73 44.02
C VAL A 142 4.39 -0.35 44.27
N GLU A 143 4.96 0.70 43.65
CA GLU A 143 4.49 2.10 43.77
C GLU A 143 3.24 2.41 42.92
N ASP A 144 2.75 1.48 42.10
CA ASP A 144 1.57 1.66 41.25
C ASP A 144 0.27 1.31 41.98
N THR A 145 -0.54 2.33 42.25
CA THR A 145 -1.82 2.23 42.97
C THR A 145 -2.90 1.47 42.19
N ALA A 146 -2.84 1.40 40.86
CA ALA A 146 -3.82 0.65 40.06
C ALA A 146 -3.59 -0.87 40.19
N ALA A 147 -2.32 -1.28 40.23
CA ALA A 147 -1.94 -2.67 40.49
C ALA A 147 -2.32 -3.10 41.92
N GLN A 148 -2.17 -2.22 42.91
CA GLN A 148 -2.57 -2.50 44.30
C GLN A 148 -4.08 -2.76 44.45
N SER A 149 -4.94 -2.01 43.75
CA SER A 149 -6.40 -2.15 43.89
C SER A 149 -6.90 -3.48 43.30
N ALA A 150 -6.37 -3.89 42.15
CA ALA A 150 -6.75 -5.16 41.52
C ALA A 150 -6.30 -6.38 42.35
N ILE A 151 -5.13 -6.30 42.99
CA ILE A 151 -4.62 -7.37 43.86
C ILE A 151 -5.41 -7.42 45.18
N SER A 152 -5.82 -6.28 45.74
CA SER A 152 -6.66 -6.24 46.95
C SER A 152 -8.00 -6.93 46.76
N GLU A 153 -8.66 -6.74 45.61
CA GLU A 153 -9.95 -7.42 45.33
C GLU A 153 -9.78 -8.93 45.14
N ALA A 154 -8.66 -9.37 44.56
CA ALA A 154 -8.39 -10.79 44.31
C ALA A 154 -8.01 -11.60 45.57
N ILE A 155 -7.47 -10.96 46.60
CA ILE A 155 -7.01 -11.64 47.82
C ILE A 155 -8.12 -11.84 48.86
N TRP A 156 -9.18 -11.03 48.82
CA TRP A 156 -10.30 -11.09 49.79
C TRP A 156 -11.55 -11.86 49.28
N LEU A 157 -11.44 -12.52 48.12
CA LEU A 157 -12.39 -13.52 47.60
C LEU A 157 -11.88 -14.94 47.83
#